data_AF-A0A935DQE2-F1
#
_entry.id   AF-A0A935DQE2-F1
#
_cell.length_a   1.000
_cell.length_b   1.000
_cell.length_c   1.000
_cell.angle_alpha   90.00
_cell.angle_beta   90.00
_cell.angle_gamma   90.00
#
_symmetry.space_group_name_H-M   'P 1'
#
loop_
_entity.id
_entity.type
_entity.pdbx_description
1 polymer ?
#
loop_
_entity_poly.entity_id
_entity_poly.type
_entity_poly.pdbx_seq_one_letter_code
_entity_poly.pdbx_strand_id
1 'polypeptide(L)'
;MNIWVLQCEAAFVRATVIDVEKSAIVRDDWLPMTGDVETVLRQALAAIKTSNQSINAVGHRIAYGGDRYRGPVSIDDSVAASLASLTGPAAVCNQSSLAVMRSARTLLPDVPHIAVFDLGSLIAREVAQLTVAGTTAGATLAVPIAISARHVHLTAKTIEQLFGAGHQLTPVRPLSQPGQYAAEETVTLLGPKGSIENVRVLGPPRPADQVEISRTDEFKLGIDAPVRGSGNLAGTPGITLVGSRGRVVIEEGLICAQRHIHMTPADAARWQVNHGDMVDVAVDTEGRDLEFSDVLVRVSPQFKFEMHVDTDEANAADLSRGDEGVLVPTGKPAVLRRRVLPRA
;
A
#
# COMPACT_ATOMS: atom_id res chain seq x y z
N MET A 1 18.40 21.37 9.81
CA MET A 1 17.66 20.80 10.95
C MET A 1 18.45 19.64 11.55
N ASN A 2 18.72 19.66 12.85
CA ASN A 2 19.50 18.64 13.54
C ASN A 2 18.60 17.59 14.21
N ILE A 3 18.79 16.34 13.83
CA ILE A 3 18.08 15.20 14.42
C ILE A 3 19.04 14.42 15.32
N TRP A 4 18.62 14.17 16.56
CA TRP A 4 19.35 13.28 17.45
C TRP A 4 18.79 11.86 17.33
N VAL A 5 19.54 10.98 16.66
CA VAL A 5 19.18 9.58 16.47
C VAL A 5 19.77 8.75 17.61
N LEU A 6 18.90 8.06 18.35
CA LEU A 6 19.25 7.17 19.44
C LEU A 6 18.96 5.73 19.04
N GLN A 7 20.01 4.91 19.06
CA GLN A 7 19.95 3.49 18.74
C GLN A 7 20.59 2.68 19.86
N CYS A 8 19.85 1.73 20.41
CA CYS A 8 20.40 0.77 21.36
C CYS A 8 21.08 -0.38 20.63
N GLU A 9 22.32 -0.68 21.02
CA GLU A 9 23.10 -1.81 20.54
C GLU A 9 23.70 -2.56 21.74
N ALA A 10 23.05 -3.66 22.16
CA ALA A 10 23.49 -4.53 23.26
C ALA A 10 23.85 -3.79 24.58
N ALA A 11 25.08 -3.29 24.69
CA ALA A 11 25.63 -2.60 25.86
C ALA A 11 25.87 -1.09 25.64
N PHE A 12 25.49 -0.55 24.48
CA PHE A 12 25.74 0.84 24.10
C PHE A 12 24.47 1.52 23.58
N VAL A 13 24.43 2.83 23.72
CA VAL A 13 23.55 3.70 22.94
C VAL A 13 24.41 4.44 21.93
N ARG A 14 24.21 4.16 20.65
CA ARG A 14 24.75 4.99 19.59
C ARG A 14 23.88 6.23 19.46
N ALA A 15 24.48 7.39 19.67
CA ALA A 15 23.84 8.69 19.72
C ALA A 15 24.43 9.58 18.62
N THR A 16 23.73 9.69 17.49
CA THR A 16 24.20 10.40 16.30
C THR A 16 23.40 11.68 16.10
N VAL A 17 24.07 12.81 15.91
CA VAL A 17 23.43 14.07 15.50
C VAL A 17 23.63 14.23 14.00
N ILE A 18 22.52 14.35 13.26
CA ILE A 18 22.52 14.47 11.80
C ILE A 18 21.92 15.82 11.42
N ASP A 19 22.68 16.62 10.68
CA ASP A 19 22.16 17.81 10.00
C ASP A 19 21.52 17.35 8.69
N VAL A 20 20.19 17.35 8.66
CA VAL A 20 19.40 16.81 7.55
C VAL A 20 19.52 17.68 6.31
N GLU A 21 19.70 19.00 6.46
CA GLU A 21 19.84 19.93 5.33
C GLU A 21 21.17 19.71 4.62
N LYS A 22 22.24 19.47 5.40
CA LYS A 22 23.57 19.18 4.86
C LYS A 22 23.79 17.70 4.56
N SER A 23 22.83 16.83 4.90
CA SER A 23 22.98 15.37 4.86
C SER A 23 24.30 14.89 5.50
N ALA A 24 24.65 15.48 6.64
CA ALA A 24 25.95 15.27 7.29
C ALA A 24 25.79 14.80 8.74
N ILE A 25 26.62 13.84 9.14
CA ILE A 25 26.80 13.48 10.55
C ILE A 25 27.62 14.58 11.21
N VAL A 26 27.01 15.25 12.17
CA VAL A 26 27.62 16.33 12.93
C VAL A 26 28.32 15.79 14.17
N ARG A 27 27.79 14.71 14.73
CA ARG A 27 28.33 14.02 15.91
C ARG A 27 27.91 12.56 15.90
N ASP A 28 28.77 11.65 16.33
CA ASP A 28 28.47 10.22 16.47
C ASP A 28 29.14 9.68 17.73
N ASP A 29 28.37 9.59 18.82
CA ASP A 29 28.86 9.10 20.11
C ASP A 29 28.42 7.66 20.35
N TRP A 30 29.32 6.85 20.91
CA TRP A 30 29.02 5.50 21.38
C TRP A 30 29.03 5.51 22.90
N LEU A 31 27.84 5.53 23.49
CA LEU A 31 27.65 5.74 24.91
C LEU A 31 27.50 4.40 25.62
N PRO A 32 28.40 4.00 26.53
CA PRO A 32 28.24 2.75 27.28
C PRO A 32 27.02 2.85 28.20
N MET A 33 26.18 1.80 28.23
CA MET A 33 25.04 1.69 29.16
C MET A 33 25.51 1.24 30.56
N THR A 34 26.51 1.94 31.10
CA THR A 34 27.00 1.73 32.46
C THR A 34 26.22 2.62 33.43
N GLY A 35 25.41 2.01 34.29
CA GLY A 35 24.58 2.72 35.26
C GLY A 35 23.23 3.19 34.70
N ASP A 36 22.76 4.33 35.17
CA ASP A 36 21.45 4.89 34.79
C ASP A 36 21.47 5.54 33.39
N VAL A 37 20.49 5.20 32.56
CA VAL A 37 20.39 5.63 31.15
C VAL A 37 20.21 7.14 31.03
N GLU A 38 19.43 7.74 31.93
CA GLU A 38 19.20 9.19 31.91
C GLU A 38 20.50 9.96 32.15
N THR A 39 21.32 9.48 33.08
CA THR A 39 22.65 10.06 33.35
C THR A 39 23.55 10.01 32.12
N VAL A 40 23.59 8.87 31.42
CA VAL A 40 24.37 8.69 30.19
C VAL A 40 23.90 9.66 29.09
N LEU A 41 22.59 9.74 28.84
CA LEU A 41 22.04 10.65 27.83
C LEU A 41 22.23 12.13 28.19
N ARG A 42 22.15 12.47 29.49
CA ARG A 42 22.37 13.84 29.99
C ARG A 42 23.80 14.32 29.71
N GLN A 43 24.79 13.45 29.86
CA GLN A 43 26.18 13.77 29.53
C GLN A 43 26.36 14.03 28.03
N ALA A 44 25.79 13.17 27.17
CA ALA A 44 25.81 13.36 25.73
C ALA A 44 25.13 14.67 25.31
N LEU A 45 23.95 14.97 25.89
CA LEU A 45 23.23 16.21 25.64
C LEU A 45 24.01 17.45 26.07
N ALA A 46 24.73 17.40 27.20
CA ALA A 46 25.61 18.48 27.63
C ALA A 46 26.73 18.73 26.60
N ALA A 47 27.35 17.68 26.06
CA ALA A 47 28.36 17.80 25.02
C ALA A 47 27.81 18.45 23.73
N ILE A 48 26.60 18.06 23.31
CA ILE A 48 25.91 18.66 22.16
C ILE A 48 25.67 20.17 22.40
N LYS A 49 25.17 20.55 23.58
CA LYS A 49 24.91 21.95 23.94
C LYS A 49 26.18 22.80 23.92
N THR A 50 27.32 22.27 24.41
CA THR A 50 28.59 22.99 24.37
C THR A 50 29.13 23.27 22.96
N SER A 51 28.66 22.51 21.96
CA SER A 51 29.01 22.71 20.55
C SER A 51 28.04 23.66 19.80
N ASN A 52 27.20 24.39 20.53
CA ASN A 52 26.19 25.33 20.01
C ASN A 52 25.23 24.71 18.99
N GLN A 53 24.93 23.42 19.13
CA GLN A 53 23.98 22.68 18.29
C GLN A 53 22.65 22.59 19.03
N SER A 54 21.57 23.07 18.41
CA SER A 54 20.20 22.78 18.85
C SER A 54 19.77 21.42 18.31
N ILE A 55 18.92 20.71 19.05
CA ILE A 55 18.25 19.48 18.58
C ILE A 55 16.81 19.85 18.24
N ASN A 56 16.37 19.52 17.02
CA ASN A 56 15.03 19.85 16.53
C ASN A 56 14.02 18.71 16.69
N ALA A 57 14.49 17.47 16.64
CA ALA A 57 13.71 16.28 16.97
C ALA A 57 14.64 15.12 17.37
N VAL A 58 14.07 14.11 18.03
CA VAL A 58 14.77 12.90 18.45
C VAL A 58 14.16 11.68 17.77
N GLY A 59 14.99 10.92 17.06
CA GLY A 59 14.61 9.65 16.46
C GLY A 59 15.00 8.47 17.36
N HIS A 60 14.06 7.59 17.64
CA HIS A 60 14.27 6.38 18.42
C HIS A 60 14.18 5.16 17.52
N ARG A 61 15.27 4.40 17.41
CA ARG A 61 15.22 3.12 16.71
C ARG A 61 14.58 2.06 17.62
N ILE A 62 13.39 1.61 17.23
CA ILE A 62 12.65 0.55 17.91
C ILE A 62 12.70 -0.69 17.02
N ALA A 63 13.06 -1.85 17.57
CA ALA A 63 13.25 -3.05 16.76
C ALA A 63 11.93 -3.64 16.25
N TYR A 64 10.84 -3.46 17.00
CA TYR A 64 9.54 -4.06 16.67
C TYR A 64 8.36 -3.16 17.08
N GLY A 65 7.45 -2.88 16.16
CA GLY A 65 6.27 -2.03 16.38
C GLY A 65 4.96 -2.78 16.59
N GLY A 66 4.97 -4.11 16.71
CA GLY A 66 3.73 -4.89 16.72
C GLY A 66 3.01 -4.85 15.38
N ASP A 67 1.74 -5.27 15.37
CA ASP A 67 0.89 -5.14 14.19
C ASP A 67 0.47 -3.68 13.92
N ARG A 68 0.61 -2.82 14.93
CA ARG A 68 0.09 -1.45 14.96
C ARG A 68 1.04 -0.42 14.35
N TYR A 69 2.36 -0.62 14.47
CA TYR A 69 3.34 0.36 14.00
C TYR A 69 4.28 -0.26 12.98
N ARG A 70 4.10 0.13 11.71
CA ARG A 70 4.87 -0.37 10.56
C ARG A 70 5.69 0.72 9.86
N GLY A 71 5.67 1.94 10.38
CA GLY A 71 6.44 3.08 9.88
C GLY A 71 6.68 4.11 10.98
N PRO A 72 7.44 5.18 10.67
CA PRO A 72 7.78 6.23 11.63
C PRO A 72 6.53 6.82 12.31
N VAL A 73 6.54 6.95 13.64
CA VAL A 73 5.40 7.44 14.42
C VAL A 73 5.84 8.47 15.46
N SER A 74 5.10 9.57 15.56
CA SER A 74 5.30 10.53 16.67
C SER A 74 4.94 9.88 18.00
N ILE A 75 5.81 10.04 18.99
CA ILE A 75 5.69 9.38 20.29
C ILE A 75 4.98 10.31 21.27
N ASP A 76 3.69 10.08 21.43
CA ASP A 76 2.91 10.57 22.57
C ASP A 76 2.85 9.51 23.69
N ASP A 77 2.10 9.80 24.77
CA ASP A 77 1.97 8.87 25.90
C ASP A 77 1.19 7.60 25.54
N SER A 78 0.25 7.69 24.59
CA SER A 78 -0.52 6.54 24.10
C SER A 78 0.37 5.58 23.31
N VAL A 79 1.20 6.12 22.41
CA VAL A 79 2.19 5.36 21.63
C VAL A 79 3.24 4.77 22.55
N ALA A 80 3.77 5.54 23.51
CA ALA A 80 4.75 5.04 24.46
C ALA A 80 4.21 3.88 25.31
N ALA A 81 2.96 3.97 25.79
CA ALA A 81 2.30 2.91 26.53
C ALA A 81 2.05 1.67 25.65
N SER A 82 1.56 1.89 24.42
CA SER A 82 1.32 0.83 23.43
C SER A 82 2.59 0.05 23.12
N LEU A 83 3.71 0.74 22.83
CA LEU A 83 5.01 0.11 22.58
C LEU A 83 5.54 -0.66 23.80
N ALA A 84 5.31 -0.15 25.02
CA ALA A 84 5.68 -0.83 26.25
C ALA A 84 4.83 -2.07 26.55
N SER A 85 3.62 -2.16 25.99
CA SER A 85 2.71 -3.30 26.17
C SER A 85 2.93 -4.44 25.18
N LEU A 86 3.79 -4.25 24.16
CA LEU A 86 4.10 -5.29 23.19
C LEU A 86 4.77 -6.49 23.85
N THR A 87 4.34 -7.69 23.47
CA THR A 87 4.86 -8.96 23.99
C THR A 87 5.42 -9.83 22.87
N GLY A 88 6.30 -10.78 23.22
CA GLY A 88 6.91 -11.71 22.28
C GLY A 88 8.44 -11.57 22.14
N PRO A 89 9.10 -12.49 21.42
CA PRO A 89 10.57 -12.55 21.35
C PRO A 89 11.22 -11.26 20.80
N ALA A 90 10.61 -10.63 19.80
CA ALA A 90 11.09 -9.38 19.23
C ALA A 90 10.89 -8.17 20.17
N ALA A 91 9.90 -8.22 21.07
CA ALA A 91 9.65 -7.16 22.05
C ALA A 91 10.70 -7.14 23.18
N VAL A 92 11.39 -8.24 23.45
CA VAL A 92 12.51 -8.28 24.40
C VAL A 92 13.63 -7.32 23.98
N CYS A 93 13.93 -7.28 22.68
CA CYS A 93 14.92 -6.37 22.10
C CYS A 93 14.54 -4.89 22.25
N ASN A 94 13.24 -4.58 22.41
CA ASN A 94 12.78 -3.20 22.59
C ASN A 94 13.04 -2.66 24.00
N GLN A 95 13.22 -3.50 25.03
CA GLN A 95 13.26 -3.03 26.42
C GLN A 95 14.30 -1.92 26.64
N SER A 96 15.52 -2.12 26.12
CA SER A 96 16.58 -1.10 26.19
C SER A 96 16.24 0.15 25.39
N SER A 97 15.71 0.00 24.17
CA SER A 97 15.26 1.13 23.34
C SER A 97 14.15 1.92 24.01
N LEU A 98 13.21 1.27 24.71
CA LEU A 98 12.13 1.92 25.42
C LEU A 98 12.64 2.66 26.67
N ALA A 99 13.66 2.14 27.36
CA ALA A 99 14.31 2.84 28.46
C ALA A 99 15.00 4.13 27.96
N VAL A 100 15.77 4.04 26.88
CA VAL A 100 16.39 5.21 26.22
C VAL A 100 15.34 6.22 25.76
N MET A 101 14.25 5.74 25.15
CA MET A 101 13.15 6.58 24.71
C MET A 101 12.53 7.36 25.88
N ARG A 102 12.24 6.69 27.00
CA ARG A 102 11.68 7.35 28.20
C ARG A 102 12.64 8.40 28.76
N SER A 103 13.91 8.05 28.94
CA SER A 103 14.92 8.98 29.47
C SER A 103 15.11 10.20 28.56
N ALA A 104 15.14 10.01 27.24
CA ALA A 104 15.23 11.11 26.29
C ALA A 104 14.01 12.04 26.34
N ARG A 105 12.78 11.49 26.47
CA ARG A 105 11.54 12.27 26.64
C ARG A 105 11.55 13.10 27.93
N THR A 106 12.15 12.59 29.01
CA THR A 106 12.35 13.37 30.25
C THR A 106 13.36 14.50 30.06
N LEU A 107 14.43 14.29 29.28
CA LEU A 107 15.49 15.27 29.07
C LEU A 107 15.12 16.37 28.05
N LEU A 108 14.26 16.07 27.08
CA LEU A 108 13.87 16.95 25.97
C LEU A 108 12.34 16.96 25.77
N PRO A 109 11.53 17.33 26.78
CA PRO A 109 10.07 17.20 26.73
C PRO A 109 9.42 18.07 25.64
N ASP A 110 10.03 19.20 25.29
CA ASP A 110 9.50 20.15 24.30
C ASP A 110 9.92 19.82 22.86
N VAL A 111 10.71 18.75 22.67
CA VAL A 111 11.23 18.34 21.37
C VAL A 111 10.42 17.15 20.85
N PRO A 112 9.97 17.15 19.58
CA PRO A 112 9.29 15.99 19.00
C PRO A 112 10.14 14.72 19.07
N HIS A 113 9.54 13.64 19.55
CA HIS A 113 10.14 12.31 19.58
C HIS A 113 9.44 11.41 18.56
N ILE A 114 10.19 10.69 17.74
CA ILE A 114 9.67 9.83 16.68
C ILE A 114 10.26 8.43 16.84
N ALA A 115 9.41 7.40 16.87
CA ALA A 115 9.83 6.01 16.85
C ALA A 115 9.91 5.54 15.39
N VAL A 116 11.01 4.88 15.04
CA VAL A 116 11.28 4.33 13.71
C VAL A 116 11.55 2.82 13.84
N PHE A 117 10.85 2.02 13.03
CA PHE A 117 10.78 0.56 13.17
C PHE A 117 11.57 -0.22 12.12
N ASP A 118 12.35 0.48 11.27
CA ASP A 118 13.08 -0.12 10.15
C ASP A 118 14.55 -0.49 10.51
N LEU A 119 15.08 -1.49 9.79
CA LEU A 119 16.49 -1.88 9.72
C LEU A 119 17.33 -0.97 8.81
N GLY A 120 16.71 -0.05 8.06
CA GLY A 120 17.36 0.88 7.13
C GLY A 120 18.08 2.08 7.77
N SER A 121 19.09 2.62 7.07
CA SER A 121 19.96 3.72 7.49
C SER A 121 19.36 5.14 7.34
N LEU A 122 18.04 5.28 7.19
CA LEU A 122 17.38 6.56 6.81
C LEU A 122 16.59 7.24 7.94
N ILE A 123 16.80 6.82 9.19
CA ILE A 123 16.07 7.31 10.39
C ILE A 123 16.00 8.84 10.44
N ALA A 124 17.09 9.56 10.18
CA ALA A 124 17.09 11.02 10.27
C ALA A 124 16.20 11.72 9.23
N ARG A 125 16.04 11.15 8.03
CA ARG A 125 15.15 11.71 6.99
C ARG A 125 13.69 11.51 7.36
N GLU A 126 13.35 10.35 7.89
CA GLU A 126 11.99 10.02 8.32
C GLU A 126 11.54 10.87 9.51
N VAL A 127 12.42 11.02 10.51
CA VAL A 127 12.21 11.90 11.67
C VAL A 127 12.01 13.35 11.19
N ALA A 128 12.80 13.80 10.23
CA ALA A 128 12.68 15.14 9.69
C ALA A 128 11.34 15.40 8.98
N GLN A 129 10.88 14.45 8.17
CA GLN A 129 9.59 14.56 7.48
C GLN A 129 8.43 14.69 8.46
N LEU A 130 8.40 13.88 9.51
CA LEU A 130 7.33 13.96 10.53
C LEU A 130 7.40 15.21 11.40
N THR A 131 8.60 15.70 11.67
CA THR A 131 8.80 16.95 12.44
C THR A 131 8.27 18.16 11.69
N VAL A 132 8.47 18.23 10.37
CA VAL A 132 7.98 19.33 9.52
C VAL A 132 6.47 19.21 9.26
N ALA A 133 5.94 17.99 9.14
CA ALA A 133 4.52 17.76 8.87
C ALA A 133 3.60 18.02 10.08
N GLY A 134 4.15 18.09 11.31
CA GLY A 134 3.36 18.32 12.53
C GLY A 134 2.27 17.26 12.77
N THR A 135 2.39 16.08 12.16
CA THR A 135 1.32 15.07 12.11
C THR A 135 1.73 13.79 12.84
N THR A 136 0.81 13.26 13.65
CA THR A 136 0.85 11.89 14.19
C THR A 136 0.60 10.88 13.06
N ALA A 137 1.66 10.30 12.49
CA ALA A 137 1.50 9.19 11.53
C ALA A 137 1.60 7.84 12.25
N GLY A 138 0.47 7.34 12.74
CA GLY A 138 0.32 6.00 13.29
C GLY A 138 -1.00 5.41 12.82
N ALA A 139 -1.16 5.29 11.50
CA ALA A 139 -2.23 4.52 10.89
C ALA A 139 -1.58 3.41 10.07
N THR A 140 -2.03 2.17 10.27
CA THR A 140 -1.89 1.13 9.25
C THR A 140 -2.35 1.74 7.95
N LEU A 141 -1.45 1.85 6.97
CA LEU A 141 -1.81 2.45 5.71
C LEU A 141 -2.80 1.49 5.05
N ALA A 142 -4.05 1.88 5.02
CA ALA A 142 -5.08 1.07 4.39
C ALA A 142 -4.91 1.18 2.87
N VAL A 143 -5.09 0.07 2.18
CA VAL A 143 -5.12 0.00 0.71
C VAL A 143 -6.59 -0.01 0.30
N PRO A 144 -7.16 1.09 -0.22
CA PRO A 144 -8.55 1.10 -0.64
C PRO A 144 -8.78 0.06 -1.74
N ILE A 145 -9.87 -0.71 -1.65
CA ILE A 145 -10.19 -1.76 -2.62
C ILE A 145 -11.41 -1.34 -3.45
N ALA A 146 -11.25 -1.42 -4.77
CA ALA A 146 -12.32 -1.28 -5.74
C ALA A 146 -12.64 -2.62 -6.41
N ILE A 147 -13.94 -2.91 -6.47
CA ILE A 147 -14.47 -4.11 -7.12
C ILE A 147 -14.85 -3.76 -8.55
N SER A 148 -14.19 -4.41 -9.50
CA SER A 148 -14.38 -4.22 -10.92
C SER A 148 -15.35 -5.27 -11.47
N ALA A 149 -16.54 -4.81 -11.84
CA ALA A 149 -17.46 -5.63 -12.64
C ALA A 149 -16.94 -5.75 -14.08
N ARG A 150 -17.43 -6.77 -14.80
CA ARG A 150 -17.16 -6.95 -16.23
C ARG A 150 -17.43 -5.68 -17.05
N HIS A 151 -16.53 -5.36 -17.96
CA HIS A 151 -16.59 -4.15 -18.76
C HIS A 151 -15.73 -4.23 -20.02
N VAL A 152 -15.86 -3.24 -20.90
CA VAL A 152 -15.05 -3.12 -22.11
C VAL A 152 -14.40 -1.75 -22.23
N HIS A 153 -13.17 -1.74 -22.73
CA HIS A 153 -12.50 -0.54 -23.24
C HIS A 153 -12.41 -0.67 -24.75
N LEU A 154 -12.71 0.39 -25.49
CA LEU A 154 -12.84 0.33 -26.94
C LEU A 154 -11.97 1.37 -27.64
N THR A 155 -11.56 1.05 -28.86
CA THR A 155 -10.97 2.02 -29.79
C THR A 155 -12.04 2.96 -30.35
N ALA A 156 -11.63 4.14 -30.81
CA ALA A 156 -12.54 5.07 -31.50
C ALA A 156 -13.24 4.41 -32.71
N LYS A 157 -12.50 3.60 -33.47
CA LYS A 157 -13.04 2.85 -34.62
C LYS A 157 -14.13 1.87 -34.19
N THR A 158 -13.86 1.09 -33.14
CA THR A 158 -14.82 0.08 -32.64
C THR A 158 -16.06 0.73 -32.05
N ILE A 159 -15.91 1.89 -31.37
CA ILE A 159 -17.03 2.71 -30.90
C ILE A 159 -17.93 3.10 -32.07
N GLU A 160 -17.36 3.62 -33.15
CA GLU A 160 -18.14 4.02 -34.32
C GLU A 160 -18.86 2.83 -34.98
N GLN A 161 -18.21 1.67 -35.06
CA GLN A 161 -18.81 0.45 -35.62
C GLN A 161 -19.97 -0.08 -34.78
N LEU A 162 -19.89 0.04 -33.44
CA LEU A 162 -20.91 -0.48 -32.53
C LEU A 162 -22.07 0.51 -32.31
N PHE A 163 -21.81 1.82 -32.35
CA PHE A 163 -22.75 2.86 -31.94
C PHE A 163 -23.05 3.91 -33.02
N GLY A 164 -22.37 3.88 -34.17
CA GLY A 164 -22.63 4.74 -35.32
C GLY A 164 -21.44 5.64 -35.67
N ALA A 165 -21.33 6.01 -36.96
CA ALA A 165 -20.24 6.85 -37.45
C ALA A 165 -20.15 8.19 -36.69
N GLY A 166 -18.94 8.54 -36.27
CA GLY A 166 -18.66 9.74 -35.47
C GLY A 166 -19.19 9.73 -34.02
N HIS A 167 -19.68 8.60 -33.51
CA HIS A 167 -20.21 8.51 -32.14
C HIS A 167 -19.13 8.77 -31.09
N GLN A 168 -19.45 9.60 -30.09
CA GLN A 168 -18.61 9.83 -28.91
C GLN A 168 -19.29 9.22 -27.69
N LEU A 169 -18.51 8.54 -26.84
CA LEU A 169 -19.04 7.95 -25.60
C LEU A 169 -19.66 9.02 -24.71
N THR A 170 -20.81 8.71 -24.12
CA THR A 170 -21.57 9.64 -23.28
C THR A 170 -21.21 9.38 -21.81
N PRO A 171 -20.48 10.27 -21.11
CA PRO A 171 -20.04 9.99 -19.74
C PRO A 171 -21.22 10.03 -18.75
N VAL A 172 -21.38 8.98 -17.94
CA VAL A 172 -22.39 8.93 -16.87
C VAL A 172 -21.80 9.24 -15.52
N ARG A 173 -20.68 8.59 -15.20
CA ARG A 173 -20.08 8.65 -13.86
C ARG A 173 -18.57 8.53 -13.96
N PRO A 174 -17.81 9.41 -13.27
CA PRO A 174 -16.36 9.24 -13.15
C PRO A 174 -16.04 7.96 -12.39
N LEU A 175 -14.94 7.32 -12.78
CA LEU A 175 -14.36 6.22 -12.01
C LEU A 175 -13.33 6.79 -11.02
N SER A 176 -12.82 5.90 -10.16
CA SER A 176 -11.81 6.26 -9.15
C SER A 176 -10.50 6.73 -9.77
N GLN A 177 -10.09 6.11 -10.88
CA GLN A 177 -8.87 6.48 -11.60
C GLN A 177 -9.07 7.77 -12.40
N PRO A 178 -8.17 8.76 -12.27
CA PRO A 178 -8.31 10.08 -12.90
C PRO A 178 -8.57 10.00 -14.42
N GLY A 179 -9.57 10.75 -14.88
CA GLY A 179 -9.94 10.83 -16.30
C GLY A 179 -10.67 9.62 -16.87
N GLN A 180 -10.83 8.53 -16.11
CA GLN A 180 -11.62 7.37 -16.53
C GLN A 180 -13.10 7.55 -16.14
N TYR A 181 -14.02 7.03 -16.95
CA TYR A 181 -15.46 7.13 -16.69
C TYR A 181 -16.23 5.90 -17.20
N ALA A 182 -17.37 5.61 -16.56
CA ALA A 182 -18.38 4.72 -17.11
C ALA A 182 -19.26 5.51 -18.08
N ALA A 183 -19.44 4.99 -19.29
CA ALA A 183 -20.26 5.62 -20.31
C ALA A 183 -21.71 5.09 -20.29
N GLU A 184 -22.67 5.78 -20.93
CA GLU A 184 -24.06 5.31 -21.05
C GLU A 184 -24.13 4.02 -21.88
N GLU A 185 -23.22 3.90 -22.82
CA GLU A 185 -23.13 2.79 -23.75
C GLU A 185 -22.85 1.47 -23.03
N THR A 186 -23.52 0.44 -23.53
CA THR A 186 -23.26 -0.95 -23.15
C THR A 186 -23.19 -1.81 -24.41
N VAL A 187 -22.49 -2.92 -24.31
CA VAL A 187 -22.40 -3.94 -25.36
C VAL A 187 -22.94 -5.26 -24.84
N THR A 188 -23.34 -6.13 -25.76
CA THR A 188 -23.53 -7.55 -25.49
C THR A 188 -22.29 -8.31 -25.94
N LEU A 189 -21.74 -9.12 -25.03
CA LEU A 189 -20.67 -10.07 -25.32
C LEU A 189 -21.30 -11.38 -25.81
N LEU A 190 -20.92 -11.85 -26.98
CA LEU A 190 -21.36 -13.14 -27.52
C LEU A 190 -20.17 -14.10 -27.59
N GLY A 191 -20.27 -15.21 -26.85
CA GLY A 191 -19.35 -16.33 -26.91
C GLY A 191 -20.02 -17.59 -27.49
N PRO A 192 -19.25 -18.67 -27.72
CA PRO A 192 -19.77 -19.91 -28.32
C PRO A 192 -20.89 -20.59 -27.54
N LYS A 193 -20.92 -20.45 -26.20
CA LYS A 193 -21.92 -21.11 -25.35
C LYS A 193 -23.08 -20.20 -24.95
N GLY A 194 -22.90 -18.89 -25.00
CA GLY A 194 -23.89 -17.96 -24.48
C GLY A 194 -23.50 -16.51 -24.62
N SER A 195 -24.31 -15.65 -24.02
CA SER A 195 -24.17 -14.20 -24.09
C SER A 195 -24.20 -13.53 -22.71
N ILE A 196 -23.57 -12.37 -22.63
CA ILE A 196 -23.67 -11.46 -21.49
C ILE A 196 -24.07 -10.09 -22.01
N GLU A 197 -25.29 -9.66 -21.65
CA GLU A 197 -25.86 -8.38 -22.04
C GLU A 197 -25.47 -7.27 -21.06
N ASN A 198 -25.66 -6.01 -21.50
CA ASN A 198 -25.49 -4.81 -20.67
C ASN A 198 -24.08 -4.67 -20.07
N VAL A 199 -23.04 -5.11 -20.78
CA VAL A 199 -21.64 -4.94 -20.36
C VAL A 199 -21.21 -3.49 -20.60
N ARG A 200 -20.76 -2.83 -19.54
CA ARG A 200 -20.48 -1.38 -19.53
C ARG A 200 -19.28 -1.04 -20.40
N VAL A 201 -19.39 0.02 -21.21
CA VAL A 201 -18.24 0.63 -21.88
C VAL A 201 -17.57 1.63 -20.93
N LEU A 202 -16.26 1.52 -20.76
CA LEU A 202 -15.45 2.50 -20.03
C LEU A 202 -14.69 3.38 -21.02
N GLY A 203 -14.69 4.68 -20.73
CA GLY A 203 -13.96 5.69 -21.48
C GLY A 203 -12.80 6.28 -20.69
N PRO A 204 -11.92 7.05 -21.35
CA PRO A 204 -11.98 7.43 -22.77
C PRO A 204 -11.58 6.28 -23.73
N PRO A 205 -11.76 6.45 -25.05
CA PRO A 205 -11.30 5.47 -26.04
C PRO A 205 -9.82 5.13 -25.86
N ARG A 206 -9.45 3.87 -26.05
CA ARG A 206 -8.08 3.36 -25.90
C ARG A 206 -7.46 3.00 -27.27
N PRO A 207 -6.13 2.79 -27.33
CA PRO A 207 -5.47 2.34 -28.57
C PRO A 207 -5.84 0.91 -29.01
N ALA A 208 -6.35 0.08 -28.10
CA ALA A 208 -6.76 -1.29 -28.38
C ALA A 208 -8.07 -1.63 -27.66
N ASP A 209 -8.86 -2.52 -28.26
CA ASP A 209 -10.06 -3.07 -27.63
C ASP A 209 -9.67 -4.09 -26.55
N GLN A 210 -10.28 -4.00 -25.37
CA GLN A 210 -10.02 -4.89 -24.25
C GLN A 210 -11.33 -5.21 -23.54
N VAL A 211 -11.56 -6.49 -23.28
CA VAL A 211 -12.75 -7.00 -22.59
C VAL A 211 -12.29 -7.68 -21.31
N GLU A 212 -12.76 -7.17 -20.17
CA GLU A 212 -12.44 -7.69 -18.85
C GLU A 212 -13.67 -8.40 -18.28
N ILE A 213 -13.51 -9.68 -17.96
CA ILE A 213 -14.57 -10.54 -17.41
C ILE A 213 -14.05 -11.26 -16.15
N SER A 214 -14.96 -11.83 -15.35
CA SER A 214 -14.55 -12.74 -14.27
C SER A 214 -14.38 -14.17 -14.77
N ARG A 215 -13.77 -15.05 -13.95
CA ARG A 215 -13.68 -16.48 -14.27
C ARG A 215 -15.06 -17.11 -14.45
N THR A 216 -16.04 -16.71 -13.64
CA THR A 216 -17.42 -17.19 -13.76
C THR A 216 -18.04 -16.83 -15.12
N ASP A 217 -17.75 -15.63 -15.64
CA ASP A 217 -18.27 -15.18 -16.94
C ASP A 217 -17.72 -16.01 -18.11
N GLU A 218 -16.46 -16.45 -18.01
CA GLU A 218 -15.77 -17.23 -19.04
C GLU A 218 -16.51 -18.55 -19.33
N PHE A 219 -17.02 -19.21 -18.29
CA PHE A 219 -17.79 -20.44 -18.42
C PHE A 219 -19.13 -20.21 -19.13
N LYS A 220 -19.78 -19.07 -18.85
CA LYS A 220 -21.05 -18.69 -19.49
C LYS A 220 -20.85 -18.37 -20.97
N LEU A 221 -19.77 -17.66 -21.30
CA LEU A 221 -19.42 -17.33 -22.68
C LEU A 221 -18.90 -18.56 -23.44
N GLY A 222 -18.25 -19.49 -22.75
CA GLY A 222 -17.61 -20.67 -23.34
C GLY A 222 -16.28 -20.34 -24.00
N ILE A 223 -15.53 -19.41 -23.42
CA ILE A 223 -14.20 -18.99 -23.89
C ILE A 223 -13.25 -19.06 -22.68
N ASP A 224 -12.11 -19.72 -22.84
CA ASP A 224 -11.08 -19.79 -21.80
C ASP A 224 -10.22 -18.51 -21.84
N ALA A 225 -10.57 -17.53 -21.01
CA ALA A 225 -9.92 -16.22 -20.99
C ALA A 225 -8.75 -16.25 -19.99
N PRO A 226 -7.50 -15.93 -20.42
CA PRO A 226 -6.36 -15.97 -19.52
C PRO A 226 -6.42 -14.83 -18.50
N VAL A 227 -5.85 -15.04 -17.30
CA VAL A 227 -5.61 -13.97 -16.33
C VAL A 227 -4.45 -13.11 -16.83
N ARG A 228 -4.69 -11.80 -17.00
CA ARG A 228 -3.71 -10.85 -17.53
C ARG A 228 -3.87 -9.47 -16.88
N GLY A 229 -2.75 -8.76 -16.75
CA GLY A 229 -2.79 -7.31 -16.51
C GLY A 229 -3.30 -6.55 -17.74
N SER A 230 -4.04 -5.46 -17.52
CA SER A 230 -4.54 -4.61 -18.62
C SER A 230 -3.42 -4.16 -19.56
N GLY A 231 -3.67 -4.26 -20.86
CA GLY A 231 -2.73 -3.98 -21.94
C GLY A 231 -1.93 -5.20 -22.41
N ASN A 232 -1.89 -6.30 -21.66
CA ASN A 232 -1.22 -7.54 -22.08
C ASN A 232 -2.17 -8.46 -22.87
N LEU A 233 -2.49 -8.03 -24.10
CA LEU A 233 -3.53 -8.65 -24.94
C LEU A 233 -2.99 -9.67 -25.95
N ALA A 234 -1.68 -9.74 -26.16
CA ALA A 234 -1.10 -10.63 -27.15
C ALA A 234 -1.43 -12.11 -26.83
N GLY A 235 -1.95 -12.81 -27.84
CA GLY A 235 -2.32 -14.22 -27.77
C GLY A 235 -3.52 -14.51 -26.86
N THR A 236 -4.32 -13.49 -26.54
CA THR A 236 -5.60 -13.67 -25.84
C THR A 236 -6.70 -14.02 -26.83
N PRO A 237 -7.76 -14.72 -26.41
CA PRO A 237 -8.88 -15.01 -27.28
C PRO A 237 -9.64 -13.74 -27.67
N GLY A 238 -10.32 -13.83 -28.81
CA GLY A 238 -11.28 -12.84 -29.28
C GLY A 238 -12.68 -13.03 -28.70
N ILE A 239 -13.58 -12.10 -29.02
CA ILE A 239 -15.00 -12.19 -28.69
C ILE A 239 -15.83 -11.32 -29.65
N THR A 240 -17.11 -11.65 -29.82
CA THR A 240 -18.03 -10.79 -30.58
C THR A 240 -18.70 -9.78 -29.65
N LEU A 241 -18.59 -8.51 -30.02
CA LEU A 241 -19.24 -7.36 -29.38
C LEU A 241 -20.44 -6.92 -30.21
N VAL A 242 -21.58 -6.69 -29.56
CA VAL A 242 -22.80 -6.17 -30.21
C VAL A 242 -23.23 -4.89 -29.52
N GLY A 243 -23.27 -3.79 -30.28
CA GLY A 243 -23.77 -2.49 -29.86
C GLY A 243 -25.14 -2.18 -30.48
N SER A 244 -25.63 -0.96 -30.26
CA SER A 244 -26.96 -0.54 -30.71
C SER A 244 -27.07 -0.38 -32.24
N ARG A 245 -25.94 -0.24 -32.95
CA ARG A 245 -25.90 0.04 -34.40
C ARG A 245 -25.10 -0.99 -35.20
N GLY A 246 -24.36 -1.89 -34.54
CA GLY A 246 -23.53 -2.85 -35.24
C GLY A 246 -22.95 -3.94 -34.35
N ARG A 247 -22.15 -4.79 -34.99
CA ARG A 247 -21.40 -5.88 -34.35
C ARG A 247 -19.95 -5.82 -34.81
N VAL A 248 -19.04 -6.17 -33.90
CA VAL A 248 -17.60 -6.26 -34.18
C VAL A 248 -17.09 -7.57 -33.59
N VAL A 249 -16.31 -8.31 -34.37
CA VAL A 249 -15.52 -9.43 -33.85
C VAL A 249 -14.13 -8.89 -33.58
N ILE A 250 -13.69 -8.94 -32.33
CA ILE A 250 -12.28 -8.70 -32.00
C ILE A 250 -11.58 -10.05 -31.97
N GLU A 251 -10.40 -10.14 -32.58
CA GLU A 251 -9.63 -11.40 -32.69
C GLU A 251 -8.79 -11.68 -31.43
N GLU A 252 -8.45 -10.63 -30.69
CA GLU A 252 -7.75 -10.66 -29.40
C GLU A 252 -8.32 -9.56 -28.48
N GLY A 253 -8.14 -9.71 -27.18
CA GLY A 253 -8.49 -8.69 -26.19
C GLY A 253 -9.35 -9.17 -25.02
N LEU A 254 -9.80 -10.43 -25.00
CA LEU A 254 -10.59 -10.97 -23.89
C LEU A 254 -9.70 -11.54 -22.78
N ILE A 255 -9.83 -11.01 -21.57
CA ILE A 255 -9.03 -11.41 -20.40
C ILE A 255 -9.88 -11.53 -19.14
N CYS A 256 -9.41 -12.36 -18.21
CA CYS A 256 -9.73 -12.20 -16.80
C CYS A 256 -8.77 -11.18 -16.19
N ALA A 257 -9.30 -10.15 -15.52
CA ALA A 257 -8.46 -9.09 -14.99
C ALA A 257 -7.55 -9.62 -13.86
N GLN A 258 -6.24 -9.46 -14.00
CA GLN A 258 -5.31 -9.75 -12.91
C GLN A 258 -5.42 -8.67 -11.84
N ARG A 259 -5.61 -9.07 -10.57
CA ARG A 259 -5.58 -8.14 -9.44
C ARG A 259 -4.30 -7.30 -9.39
N HIS A 260 -4.45 -6.02 -9.08
CA HIS A 260 -3.33 -5.08 -9.09
C HIS A 260 -3.61 -3.88 -8.19
N ILE A 261 -2.55 -3.15 -7.83
CA ILE A 261 -2.64 -1.88 -7.11
C ILE A 261 -2.14 -0.78 -8.03
N HIS A 262 -2.98 0.23 -8.24
CA HIS A 262 -2.57 1.49 -8.81
C HIS A 262 -1.91 2.34 -7.72
N MET A 263 -0.73 2.89 -8.00
CA MET A 263 0.02 3.75 -7.09
C MET A 263 0.57 4.98 -7.82
N THR A 264 0.59 6.13 -7.15
CA THR A 264 1.45 7.24 -7.58
C THR A 264 2.91 6.95 -7.22
N PRO A 265 3.91 7.66 -7.79
CA PRO A 265 5.29 7.55 -7.35
C PRO A 265 5.48 7.87 -5.86
N ALA A 266 4.68 8.78 -5.30
CA ALA A 266 4.71 9.10 -3.88
C ALA A 266 4.17 7.95 -3.02
N ASP A 267 3.10 7.28 -3.45
CA ASP A 267 2.59 6.07 -2.78
C ASP A 267 3.63 4.95 -2.85
N ALA A 268 4.17 4.67 -4.03
CA ALA A 268 5.18 3.63 -4.22
C ALA A 268 6.41 3.86 -3.32
N ALA A 269 6.88 5.11 -3.21
CA ALA A 269 7.96 5.48 -2.29
C ALA A 269 7.56 5.31 -0.81
N ARG A 270 6.34 5.71 -0.43
CA ARG A 270 5.80 5.55 0.93
C ARG A 270 5.73 4.09 1.35
N TRP A 271 5.42 3.21 0.40
CA TRP A 271 5.27 1.77 0.60
C TRP A 271 6.54 0.97 0.28
N GLN A 272 7.60 1.64 -0.19
CA GLN A 272 8.88 1.04 -0.60
C GLN A 272 8.75 -0.07 -1.64
N VAL A 273 7.83 0.10 -2.58
CA VAL A 273 7.62 -0.83 -3.71
C VAL A 273 7.91 -0.13 -5.03
N ASN A 274 8.23 -0.92 -6.05
CA ASN A 274 8.51 -0.45 -7.39
C ASN A 274 7.41 -0.89 -8.36
N HIS A 275 7.39 -0.24 -9.53
CA HIS A 275 6.55 -0.72 -10.62
C HIS A 275 6.95 -2.15 -11.03
N GLY A 276 5.97 -3.05 -11.08
CA GLY A 276 6.17 -4.43 -11.47
C GLY A 276 6.41 -5.38 -10.28
N ASP A 277 6.55 -4.85 -9.07
CA ASP A 277 6.64 -5.69 -7.87
C ASP A 277 5.33 -6.47 -7.64
N MET A 278 5.47 -7.64 -7.02
CA MET A 278 4.34 -8.46 -6.59
C MET A 278 4.27 -8.40 -5.06
N VAL A 279 3.11 -8.09 -4.53
CA VAL A 279 2.88 -7.92 -3.10
C VAL A 279 1.68 -8.73 -2.63
N ASP A 280 1.61 -8.95 -1.32
CA ASP A 280 0.49 -9.65 -0.71
C ASP A 280 -0.39 -8.63 0.03
N VAL A 281 -1.71 -8.75 -0.10
CA VAL A 281 -2.69 -7.88 0.56
C VAL A 281 -3.65 -8.71 1.39
N ALA A 282 -3.63 -8.50 2.71
CA ALA A 282 -4.58 -9.12 3.62
C ALA A 282 -5.84 -8.26 3.77
N VAL A 283 -6.99 -8.92 3.81
CA VAL A 283 -8.28 -8.34 4.17
C VAL A 283 -8.88 -9.09 5.35
N ASP A 284 -9.50 -8.33 6.25
CA ASP A 284 -10.15 -8.84 7.45
C ASP A 284 -11.65 -8.57 7.32
N THR A 285 -12.38 -9.57 6.85
CA THR A 285 -13.83 -9.52 6.62
C THR A 285 -14.52 -10.59 7.48
N GLU A 286 -15.77 -10.37 7.86
CA GLU A 286 -16.44 -11.26 8.82
C GLU A 286 -16.62 -12.68 8.25
N GLY A 287 -15.76 -13.62 8.67
CA GLY A 287 -15.87 -15.03 8.31
C GLY A 287 -15.29 -15.39 6.94
N ARG A 288 -14.68 -14.44 6.22
CA ARG A 288 -14.02 -14.65 4.92
C ARG A 288 -12.66 -13.96 4.81
N ASP A 289 -11.92 -13.83 5.92
CA ASP A 289 -10.54 -13.33 5.94
C ASP A 289 -9.72 -13.97 4.81
N LEU A 290 -9.03 -13.15 4.03
CA LEU A 290 -8.27 -13.62 2.87
C LEU A 290 -6.97 -12.84 2.71
N GLU A 291 -5.94 -13.51 2.23
CA GLU A 291 -4.71 -12.90 1.76
C GLU A 291 -4.64 -13.06 0.24
N PHE A 292 -4.75 -11.95 -0.47
CA PHE A 292 -4.49 -11.88 -1.90
C PHE A 292 -2.99 -11.81 -2.11
N SER A 293 -2.34 -12.94 -2.40
CA SER A 293 -0.93 -12.94 -2.80
C SER A 293 -0.75 -12.44 -4.23
N ASP A 294 0.47 -12.25 -4.71
CA ASP A 294 0.72 -12.02 -6.15
C ASP A 294 -0.05 -10.81 -6.74
N VAL A 295 -0.22 -9.74 -5.96
CA VAL A 295 -0.88 -8.50 -6.40
C VAL A 295 0.14 -7.62 -7.11
N LEU A 296 -0.10 -7.32 -8.39
CA LEU A 296 0.82 -6.53 -9.20
C LEU A 296 0.80 -5.04 -8.83
N VAL A 297 1.96 -4.45 -8.58
CA VAL A 297 2.13 -3.01 -8.34
C VAL A 297 2.30 -2.25 -9.66
N ARG A 298 1.41 -1.29 -9.91
CA ARG A 298 1.45 -0.42 -11.10
C ARG A 298 1.65 1.02 -10.68
N VAL A 299 2.79 1.61 -11.06
CA VAL A 299 3.15 2.99 -10.66
C VAL A 299 3.01 3.93 -11.85
N SER A 300 2.23 5.00 -11.68
CA SER A 300 2.11 6.08 -12.65
C SER A 300 1.69 7.38 -11.95
N PRO A 301 2.21 8.55 -12.36
CA PRO A 301 1.72 9.83 -11.85
C PRO A 301 0.25 10.12 -12.21
N GLN A 302 -0.34 9.36 -13.13
CA GLN A 302 -1.74 9.51 -13.55
C GLN A 302 -2.72 8.65 -12.73
N PHE A 303 -2.20 7.80 -11.83
CA PHE A 303 -3.03 6.91 -11.03
C PHE A 303 -3.53 7.57 -9.74
N LYS A 304 -4.60 6.99 -9.21
CA LYS A 304 -5.02 7.16 -7.82
C LYS A 304 -4.75 5.87 -7.07
N PHE A 305 -4.24 5.97 -5.84
CA PHE A 305 -3.96 4.83 -4.97
C PHE A 305 -5.21 3.97 -4.73
N GLU A 306 -5.24 2.75 -5.25
CA GLU A 306 -6.37 1.83 -5.12
C GLU A 306 -6.01 0.42 -5.64
N MET A 307 -6.39 -0.62 -4.90
CA MET A 307 -6.35 -2.02 -5.34
C MET A 307 -7.61 -2.36 -6.14
N HIS A 308 -7.44 -3.05 -7.25
CA HIS A 308 -8.51 -3.49 -8.13
C HIS A 308 -8.58 -5.02 -8.13
N VAL A 309 -9.75 -5.56 -7.81
CA VAL A 309 -10.09 -6.98 -7.86
C VAL A 309 -11.35 -7.19 -8.68
N ASP A 310 -11.52 -8.38 -9.27
CA ASP A 310 -12.75 -8.71 -9.96
C ASP A 310 -13.88 -9.11 -8.99
N THR A 311 -15.08 -9.36 -9.52
CA THR A 311 -16.23 -9.74 -8.69
C THR A 311 -16.09 -11.11 -8.04
N ASP A 312 -15.39 -12.06 -8.65
CA ASP A 312 -15.23 -13.41 -8.10
C ASP A 312 -14.25 -13.37 -6.92
N GLU A 313 -13.15 -12.62 -7.07
CA GLU A 313 -12.19 -12.32 -5.99
C GLU A 313 -12.84 -11.57 -4.83
N ALA A 314 -13.65 -10.55 -5.13
CA ALA A 314 -14.39 -9.81 -4.10
C ALA A 314 -15.37 -10.72 -3.33
N ASN A 315 -16.16 -11.52 -4.05
CA ASN A 315 -17.08 -12.46 -3.43
C ASN A 315 -16.37 -13.53 -2.59
N ALA A 316 -15.17 -13.97 -3.01
CA ALA A 316 -14.40 -14.95 -2.25
C ALA A 316 -13.99 -14.42 -0.86
N ALA A 317 -13.71 -13.12 -0.77
CA ALA A 317 -13.35 -12.44 0.48
C ALA A 317 -14.50 -11.68 1.16
N ASP A 318 -15.75 -11.81 0.67
CA ASP A 318 -16.91 -11.04 1.14
C ASP A 318 -16.70 -9.51 1.15
N LEU A 319 -15.99 -8.98 0.15
CA LEU A 319 -15.67 -7.57 0.05
C LEU A 319 -16.88 -6.74 -0.39
N SER A 320 -17.04 -5.61 0.29
CA SER A 320 -18.02 -4.55 0.03
C SER A 320 -17.34 -3.27 -0.49
N ARG A 321 -18.16 -2.35 -1.00
CA ARG A 321 -17.65 -1.04 -1.45
C ARG A 321 -17.09 -0.25 -0.27
N GLY A 322 -15.85 0.19 -0.41
CA GLY A 322 -15.17 0.99 0.61
C GLY A 322 -14.32 0.17 1.57
N ASP A 323 -14.30 -1.16 1.42
CA ASP A 323 -13.38 -2.00 2.16
C ASP A 323 -11.94 -1.71 1.78
N GLU A 324 -11.05 -1.96 2.74
CA GLU A 324 -9.64 -1.68 2.63
C GLU A 324 -8.84 -2.92 3.02
N GLY A 325 -7.67 -3.08 2.41
CA GLY A 325 -6.70 -4.11 2.74
C GLY A 325 -5.45 -3.55 3.39
N VAL A 326 -4.52 -4.43 3.75
CA VAL A 326 -3.20 -4.05 4.29
C VAL A 326 -2.11 -4.81 3.54
N LEU A 327 -1.06 -4.11 3.11
CA LEU A 327 0.11 -4.77 2.53
C LEU A 327 0.82 -5.62 3.58
N VAL A 328 1.04 -6.89 3.24
CA VAL A 328 1.72 -7.88 4.07
C VAL A 328 3.21 -7.92 3.70
N PRO A 329 4.14 -7.86 4.67
CA PRO A 329 5.55 -8.09 4.41
C PRO A 329 5.77 -9.51 3.87
N THR A 330 6.37 -9.63 2.69
CA THR A 330 6.57 -10.92 1.99
C THR A 330 7.79 -11.71 2.48
N GLY A 331 8.35 -11.37 3.65
CA GLY A 331 9.43 -12.12 4.29
C GLY A 331 8.88 -13.31 5.08
N LYS A 332 8.77 -14.51 4.49
CA LYS A 332 8.37 -15.73 5.23
C LYS A 332 9.31 -16.02 6.41
N PRO A 333 8.80 -16.52 7.57
CA PRO A 333 7.92 -17.69 7.65
C PRO A 333 6.50 -17.43 8.17
N ALA A 334 5.56 -18.22 7.65
CA ALA A 334 4.14 -18.23 8.01
C ALA A 334 3.91 -18.74 9.45
N VAL A 335 2.94 -18.12 10.15
CA VAL A 335 2.49 -18.53 11.49
C VAL A 335 1.41 -19.58 11.37
N LEU A 336 1.67 -20.77 11.92
CA LEU A 336 0.70 -21.87 11.97
C LEU A 336 -0.31 -21.59 13.10
N ARG A 337 -1.48 -20.99 12.79
CA ARG A 337 -2.58 -20.81 13.75
C ARG A 337 -3.43 -22.08 13.83
N ARG A 338 -3.23 -22.90 14.87
CA ARG A 338 -4.11 -24.02 15.18
C ARG A 338 -5.38 -23.48 15.85
N ARG A 339 -6.50 -23.35 15.12
CA ARG A 339 -7.81 -23.09 15.74
C ARG A 339 -8.31 -24.39 16.39
N VAL A 340 -8.47 -24.39 17.70
CA VAL A 340 -9.28 -25.40 18.40
C VAL A 340 -10.72 -24.94 18.25
N LEU A 341 -11.52 -25.68 17.46
CA LEU A 341 -12.96 -25.45 17.38
C LEU A 341 -13.59 -25.66 18.76
N PRO A 342 -14.54 -24.83 19.20
CA PRO A 342 -15.40 -25.17 20.33
C PRO A 342 -16.07 -26.50 20.00
N ARG A 343 -16.02 -27.45 20.93
CA ARG A 343 -16.79 -28.69 20.79
C ARG A 343 -18.27 -28.33 20.75
N ALA A 344 -18.96 -28.88 19.76
CA ALA A 344 -20.41 -28.85 19.62
C ALA A 344 -21.11 -29.38 20.88
#